data_AF-A0A2X1BNA7-F1
#
_entry.id   AF-A0A2X1BNA7-F1
#
_cell.length_a   1.000
_cell.length_b   1.000
_cell.length_c   1.000
_cell.angle_alpha   90.00
_cell.angle_beta   90.00
_cell.angle_gamma   90.00
#
_symmetry.space_group_name_H-M   'P 1'
#
loop_
_entity.id
_entity.type
_entity.pdbx_description
1 polymer ?
#
loop_
_entity_poly.entity_id
_entity_poly.type
_entity_poly.pdbx_seq_one_letter_code
_entity_poly.pdbx_strand_id
1 'polypeptide(L)'
;MLLIASAVTLCEILIQAFAYPLYQSLGIYLSLIVTNCVIIARAEAYAVKNTVKYAALDGLFMGIGFALILLLLGAIREILAQGTLFSGAHLIFGDAAADWRIQVIKIDNGMILAALPAGAFICYGFLVAGKQAADNLLKNKKD
;
A
#
# COMPACT_ATOMS: atom_id res chain seq x y z
N MET A 1 11.11 6.31 17.81
CA MET A 1 11.23 7.17 16.61
C MET A 1 12.67 7.28 16.10
N LEU A 2 13.68 7.59 16.93
CA LEU A 2 15.08 7.72 16.49
C LEU A 2 15.64 6.51 15.74
N LEU A 3 15.42 5.28 16.26
CA LEU A 3 15.87 4.04 15.60
C LEU A 3 15.23 3.84 14.22
N ILE A 4 13.96 4.24 14.06
CA ILE A 4 13.24 4.12 12.79
C ILE A 4 13.78 5.16 11.80
N ALA A 5 13.95 6.40 12.27
CA ALA A 5 14.48 7.49 11.47
C ALA A 5 15.89 7.17 10.94
N SER A 6 16.80 6.71 11.80
CA SER A 6 18.17 6.38 11.37
C SER A 6 18.22 5.23 10.37
N ALA A 7 17.38 4.20 10.54
CA ALA A 7 17.30 3.09 9.60
C ALA A 7 16.76 3.55 8.22
N VAL A 8 15.72 4.38 8.19
CA VAL A 8 15.17 4.90 6.93
C VAL A 8 16.15 5.86 6.25
N THR A 9 16.85 6.71 7.00
CA THR A 9 17.92 7.57 6.44
C THR A 9 19.06 6.76 5.83
N LEU A 10 19.45 5.64 6.45
CA LEU A 10 20.43 4.74 5.86
C LEU A 10 19.92 4.16 4.52
N CYS A 11 18.66 3.74 4.46
CA CYS A 11 18.04 3.28 3.22
C CYS A 11 17.96 4.39 2.16
N GLU A 12 17.64 5.62 2.55
CA GLU A 12 17.57 6.79 1.67
C GLU A 12 18.91 7.04 0.96
N ILE A 13 20.01 7.07 1.72
CA ILE A 13 21.36 7.25 1.17
C ILE A 13 21.75 6.09 0.24
N LEU A 14 21.38 4.85 0.59
CA LEU A 14 21.61 3.69 -0.27
C LEU A 14 20.86 3.81 -1.61
N ILE A 15 19.59 4.21 -1.59
CA ILE A 15 18.80 4.38 -2.83
C ILE A 15 19.38 5.53 -3.67
N GLN A 16 19.81 6.62 -3.04
CA GLN A 16 20.47 7.73 -3.74
C GLN A 16 21.77 7.28 -4.44
N ALA A 17 22.51 6.34 -3.85
CA ALA A 17 23.76 5.83 -4.41
C ALA A 17 23.56 4.83 -5.56
N PHE A 18 22.57 3.94 -5.47
CA PHE A 18 22.38 2.86 -6.45
C PHE A 18 21.27 3.12 -7.47
N ALA A 19 20.26 3.94 -7.15
CA ALA A 19 19.06 4.15 -7.96
C ALA A 19 18.54 5.60 -7.86
N TYR A 20 19.36 6.56 -8.30
CA TYR A 20 19.02 7.99 -8.30
C TYR A 20 17.68 8.38 -8.96
N PRO A 21 17.27 7.83 -10.14
CA PRO A 21 15.97 8.18 -10.71
C PRO A 21 14.80 7.74 -9.81
N LEU A 22 14.94 6.64 -9.08
CA LEU A 22 13.92 6.18 -8.14
C LEU A 22 13.85 7.09 -6.90
N TYR A 23 15.00 7.58 -6.42
CA TYR A 23 15.06 8.53 -5.32
C TYR A 23 14.29 9.83 -5.60
N GLN A 24 14.37 10.38 -6.82
CA GLN A 24 13.64 11.61 -7.18
C GLN A 24 12.11 11.46 -7.07
N SER A 25 11.57 10.27 -7.36
CA SER A 25 10.13 10.01 -7.23
C SER A 25 9.71 9.53 -5.83
N LEU A 26 10.57 8.75 -5.15
CA LEU A 26 10.23 8.09 -3.88
C LEU A 26 10.69 8.84 -2.63
N GLY A 27 11.55 9.85 -2.76
CA GLY A 27 12.18 10.57 -1.63
C GLY A 27 11.18 11.12 -0.60
N ILE A 28 10.09 11.73 -1.06
CA ILE A 28 9.05 12.27 -0.17
C ILE A 28 8.34 11.16 0.60
N TYR A 29 8.16 9.98 -0.01
CA TYR A 29 7.50 8.85 0.64
C TYR A 29 8.36 8.22 1.73
N LEU A 30 9.70 8.23 1.61
CA LEU A 30 10.61 7.77 2.67
C LEU A 30 10.43 8.56 3.97
N SER A 31 10.27 9.89 3.87
CA SER A 31 9.96 10.74 5.02
C SER A 31 8.59 10.43 5.65
N LEU A 32 7.59 10.12 4.83
CA LEU A 32 6.26 9.70 5.28
C LEU A 32 6.24 8.33 5.96
N ILE A 33 7.19 7.45 5.64
CA ILE A 33 7.33 6.15 6.29
C ILE A 33 7.81 6.33 7.74
N VAL A 34 8.76 7.23 8.00
CA VAL A 34 9.29 7.50 9.35
C VAL A 34 8.21 7.99 10.32
N THR A 35 7.27 8.79 9.82
CA THR A 35 6.17 9.38 10.60
C THR A 35 4.88 8.56 10.55
N ASN A 36 4.92 7.36 9.96
CA ASN A 36 3.74 6.51 9.87
C ASN A 36 3.31 5.99 11.26
N CYS A 37 2.09 6.36 11.66
CA CYS A 37 1.54 6.01 12.97
C CYS A 37 1.43 4.50 13.21
N VAL A 38 1.18 3.70 12.17
CA VAL A 38 1.04 2.24 12.30
C VAL A 38 2.37 1.58 12.65
N ILE A 39 3.46 2.05 12.05
CA ILE A 39 4.81 1.52 12.32
C ILE A 39 5.20 1.83 13.77
N ILE A 40 4.96 3.08 14.22
CA ILE A 40 5.26 3.50 15.60
C ILE A 40 4.40 2.70 16.59
N ALA A 41 3.08 2.62 16.36
CA ALA A 41 2.16 1.93 17.26
C ALA A 41 2.52 0.44 17.43
N ARG A 42 2.90 -0.25 16.34
CA ARG A 42 3.30 -1.67 16.40
C ARG A 42 4.68 -1.86 17.03
N ALA A 43 5.62 -0.97 16.75
CA ALA A 43 6.93 -0.99 17.39
C ALA A 43 6.81 -0.85 18.92
N GLU A 44 5.98 0.07 19.41
CA GLU A 44 5.79 0.29 20.85
C GLU A 44 4.93 -0.81 21.50
N ALA A 45 3.84 -1.25 20.85
CA ALA A 45 2.91 -2.20 21.44
C ALA A 45 3.42 -3.65 21.43
N TYR A 46 4.13 -4.07 20.38
CA TYR A 46 4.50 -5.48 20.17
C TYR A 46 6.01 -5.72 20.34
N ALA A 47 6.88 -4.88 19.77
CA ALA A 47 8.32 -5.14 19.78
C ALA A 47 8.95 -4.93 21.17
N VAL A 48 8.42 -4.03 21.99
CA VAL A 48 8.92 -3.78 23.36
C VAL A 48 8.67 -4.96 24.31
N LYS A 49 7.65 -5.77 24.05
CA LYS A 49 7.18 -6.83 24.98
C LYS A 49 7.53 -8.26 24.54
N ASN A 50 8.08 -8.44 23.33
CA ASN A 50 8.34 -9.76 22.75
C ASN A 50 9.80 -9.93 22.33
N THR A 51 10.25 -11.19 22.19
CA THR A 51 11.60 -11.48 21.69
C THR A 51 11.76 -11.04 20.22
N VAL A 52 12.99 -10.69 19.84
CA VAL A 52 13.34 -10.18 18.49
C VAL A 52 12.80 -11.05 17.35
N LYS A 53 12.83 -12.38 17.48
CA LYS A 53 12.33 -13.30 16.45
C LYS A 53 10.83 -13.14 16.18
N TYR A 54 10.02 -13.07 17.23
CA TYR A 54 8.57 -12.87 17.08
C TYR A 54 8.25 -11.45 16.61
N ALA A 55 8.98 -10.44 17.10
CA ALA A 55 8.82 -9.05 16.64
C ALA A 55 9.15 -8.88 15.15
N ALA A 56 10.18 -9.56 14.64
CA ALA A 56 10.54 -9.53 13.22
C ALA A 56 9.47 -10.18 12.33
N LEU A 57 8.92 -11.32 12.76
CA LEU A 57 7.81 -11.97 12.04
C LEU A 57 6.55 -11.08 12.04
N ASP A 58 6.22 -10.46 13.16
CA ASP A 58 5.08 -9.54 13.25
C ASP A 58 5.23 -8.34 12.31
N GLY A 59 6.41 -7.73 12.26
CA GLY A 59 6.73 -6.65 11.34
C GLY A 59 6.61 -7.07 9.86
N LEU A 60 7.08 -8.28 9.53
CA LEU A 60 6.98 -8.83 8.17
C LEU A 60 5.53 -9.02 7.73
N PHE A 61 4.71 -9.69 8.54
CA PHE A 61 3.31 -9.92 8.22
C PHE A 61 2.49 -8.62 8.17
N MET A 62 2.78 -7.67 9.07
CA MET A 62 2.14 -6.37 9.05
C MET A 62 2.49 -5.58 7.80
N GLY A 63 3.76 -5.61 7.36
CA GLY A 63 4.21 -4.98 6.13
C GLY A 63 3.55 -5.58 4.88
N ILE A 64 3.52 -6.92 4.79
CA ILE A 64 2.86 -7.63 3.68
C ILE A 64 1.36 -7.32 3.65
N GLY A 65 0.68 -7.35 4.80
CA GLY A 65 -0.74 -7.02 4.89
C GLY A 65 -1.04 -5.59 4.46
N PHE A 66 -0.22 -4.63 4.89
CA PHE A 66 -0.34 -3.23 4.49
C PHE A 66 -0.12 -3.05 2.98
N ALA A 67 0.90 -3.69 2.42
CA ALA A 67 1.17 -3.67 0.98
C ALA A 67 0.01 -4.27 0.18
N LEU A 68 -0.55 -5.40 0.61
CA LEU A 68 -1.67 -6.06 -0.07
C LEU A 68 -2.92 -5.18 -0.07
N ILE A 69 -3.26 -4.55 1.07
CA ILE A 69 -4.40 -3.64 1.17
C ILE A 69 -4.21 -2.43 0.26
N LEU A 70 -3.02 -1.83 0.24
CA LEU A 70 -2.72 -0.69 -0.64
C LEU A 70 -2.77 -1.08 -2.12
N LEU A 71 -2.28 -2.26 -2.47
CA LEU A 71 -2.33 -2.79 -3.85
C LEU A 71 -3.78 -3.01 -4.28
N LEU A 72 -4.60 -3.63 -3.44
CA LEU A 72 -6.01 -3.88 -3.72
C LEU A 72 -6.80 -2.57 -3.81
N LEU A 73 -6.56 -1.64 -2.88
CA LEU A 73 -7.18 -0.31 -2.91
C LEU A 73 -6.74 0.48 -4.16
N GLY A 74 -5.46 0.41 -4.53
CA GLY A 74 -4.93 1.00 -5.75
C GLY A 74 -5.60 0.45 -7.00
N ALA A 75 -5.71 -0.88 -7.11
CA ALA A 75 -6.37 -1.54 -8.23
C ALA A 75 -7.85 -1.15 -8.36
N ILE A 76 -8.60 -1.15 -7.26
CA ILE A 76 -10.01 -0.71 -7.26
C ILE A 76 -10.11 0.76 -7.71
N ARG A 77 -9.23 1.62 -7.19
CA ARG A 77 -9.24 3.05 -7.55
C ARG A 77 -8.88 3.28 -9.00
N GLU A 78 -7.97 2.50 -9.56
CA GLU A 78 -7.58 2.59 -10.97
C GLU A 78 -8.73 2.19 -11.90
N ILE A 79 -9.41 1.08 -11.58
CA ILE A 79 -10.60 0.62 -12.31
C ILE A 79 -11.70 1.68 -12.25
N LEU A 80 -11.97 2.26 -11.07
CA LEU A 80 -13.04 3.26 -10.89
C LEU A 80 -12.71 4.64 -11.49
N ALA A 81 -11.43 5.01 -11.55
CA ALA A 81 -11.00 6.31 -12.08
C ALA A 81 -10.79 6.32 -13.60
N GLN A 82 -10.19 5.26 -14.16
CA GLN A 82 -9.75 5.22 -15.57
C GLN A 82 -10.35 4.06 -16.37
N GLY A 83 -11.04 3.09 -15.73
CA GLY A 83 -11.60 1.92 -16.43
C GLY A 83 -10.56 0.92 -16.94
N THR A 84 -9.30 1.07 -16.53
CA THR A 84 -8.15 0.25 -16.94
C THR A 84 -7.48 -0.40 -15.74
N LEU A 85 -6.88 -1.56 -15.95
CA LEU A 85 -6.00 -2.23 -15.00
C LEU A 85 -4.55 -2.15 -15.51
N PHE A 86 -3.60 -1.71 -14.68
CA PHE A 86 -2.16 -1.55 -14.98
C PHE A 86 -1.78 -0.42 -15.97
N SER A 87 -2.55 0.66 -16.02
CA SER A 87 -2.19 1.91 -16.69
C SER A 87 -0.97 2.56 -16.01
N GLY A 88 0.19 2.48 -16.65
CA GLY A 88 1.44 3.10 -16.16
C GLY A 88 2.46 2.12 -15.54
N ALA A 89 2.24 0.81 -15.61
CA ALA A 89 3.20 -0.21 -15.15
C ALA A 89 4.59 -0.10 -15.82
N HIS A 90 4.65 0.55 -16.99
CA HIS A 90 5.88 0.92 -17.69
C HIS A 90 6.87 1.74 -16.83
N LEU A 91 6.39 2.59 -15.91
CA LEU A 91 7.24 3.44 -15.07
C LEU A 91 8.05 2.66 -14.00
N ILE A 92 7.62 1.45 -13.66
CA ILE A 92 8.25 0.61 -12.61
C ILE A 92 8.94 -0.62 -13.23
N PHE A 93 8.39 -1.18 -14.32
CA PHE A 93 8.87 -2.43 -14.93
C PHE A 93 9.50 -2.26 -16.34
N GLY A 94 9.59 -1.04 -16.88
CA GLY A 94 10.17 -0.75 -18.19
C GLY A 94 9.22 -1.06 -19.37
N ASP A 95 9.74 -1.01 -20.60
CA ASP A 95 8.97 -1.19 -21.85
C ASP A 95 8.21 -2.53 -21.93
N ALA A 96 8.68 -3.57 -21.23
CA ALA A 96 8.05 -4.90 -21.21
C ALA A 96 6.69 -4.95 -20.49
N ALA A 97 6.33 -3.94 -19.70
CA ALA A 97 5.05 -3.89 -18.95
C ALA A 97 4.00 -2.96 -19.58
N ALA A 98 4.29 -2.37 -20.75
CA ALA A 98 3.33 -1.56 -21.50
C ALA A 98 2.11 -2.38 -21.97
N ASP A 99 2.29 -3.68 -22.21
CA ASP A 99 1.27 -4.61 -22.71
C ASP A 99 0.40 -5.24 -21.61
N TRP A 100 0.68 -4.99 -20.32
CA TRP A 100 -0.16 -5.50 -19.22
C TRP A 100 -1.44 -4.67 -19.00
N ARG A 101 -1.69 -3.69 -19.87
CA ARG A 101 -2.88 -2.82 -19.81
C ARG A 101 -4.12 -3.61 -20.22
N ILE A 102 -4.88 -4.08 -19.25
CA ILE A 102 -6.20 -4.67 -19.50
C ILE A 102 -7.21 -3.52 -19.45
N GLN A 103 -7.70 -3.09 -20.62
CA GLN A 103 -8.81 -2.13 -20.70
C GLN A 103 -10.13 -2.86 -20.44
N VAL A 104 -10.75 -2.59 -19.30
CA VAL A 104 -11.97 -3.30 -18.89
C VAL A 104 -13.22 -2.50 -19.29
N ILE A 105 -13.21 -1.15 -19.23
CA ILE A 105 -14.37 -0.31 -19.57
C ILE A 105 -13.91 1.06 -20.12
N LYS A 106 -14.39 1.47 -21.31
CA LYS A 106 -14.24 2.84 -21.84
C LYS A 106 -15.23 3.76 -21.09
N ILE A 107 -14.78 4.46 -20.06
CA ILE A 107 -15.57 5.49 -19.39
C ILE A 107 -15.01 6.85 -19.80
N ASP A 108 -15.70 7.54 -20.72
CA ASP A 108 -15.30 8.86 -21.24
C ASP A 108 -15.28 9.97 -20.17
N ASN A 109 -15.95 9.76 -19.04
CA ASN A 109 -15.92 10.65 -17.87
C ASN A 109 -15.38 9.89 -16.67
N GLY A 110 -14.07 9.63 -16.65
CA GLY A 110 -13.39 9.06 -15.49
C GLY A 110 -13.84 9.79 -14.22
N MET A 111 -14.34 9.05 -13.24
CA MET A 111 -14.93 9.63 -12.05
C MET A 111 -13.82 10.30 -11.24
N ILE A 112 -13.57 11.59 -11.45
CA ILE A 112 -12.48 12.38 -10.84
C ILE A 112 -12.49 12.23 -9.30
N LEU A 113 -13.67 11.98 -8.74
CA LEU A 113 -13.88 11.68 -7.32
C LEU A 113 -13.09 10.45 -6.82
N ALA A 114 -12.90 9.41 -7.65
CA ALA A 114 -12.14 8.21 -7.31
C ALA A 114 -10.62 8.47 -7.20
N ALA A 115 -10.11 9.46 -7.95
CA ALA A 115 -8.72 9.88 -7.91
C ALA A 115 -8.40 10.81 -6.71
N LEU A 116 -9.41 11.50 -6.15
CA LEU A 116 -9.25 12.33 -4.96
C LEU A 116 -9.14 11.50 -3.66
N PRO A 117 -8.61 12.08 -2.56
CA PRO A 117 -8.54 11.45 -1.24
C PRO A 117 -9.90 10.92 -0.75
N ALA A 118 -10.99 11.62 -1.07
CA ALA A 118 -12.36 11.22 -0.75
C ALA A 118 -12.73 9.84 -1.35
N GLY A 119 -12.32 9.56 -2.59
CA GLY A 119 -12.53 8.26 -3.24
C GLY A 119 -11.80 7.12 -2.54
N ALA A 120 -10.61 7.38 -1.99
CA ALA A 120 -9.86 6.37 -1.23
C ALA A 120 -10.59 5.97 0.06
N PHE A 121 -11.17 6.93 0.79
CA PHE A 121 -11.95 6.64 2.01
C PHE A 121 -13.22 5.83 1.71
N ILE A 122 -13.93 6.17 0.63
CA ILE A 122 -15.14 5.44 0.21
C ILE A 122 -14.79 4.00 -0.17
N CYS A 123 -13.76 3.81 -1.01
CA CYS A 123 -13.31 2.48 -1.42
C CYS A 123 -12.84 1.63 -0.22
N TYR A 124 -12.09 2.24 0.70
CA TYR A 124 -11.66 1.57 1.93
C TYR A 124 -12.86 1.19 2.81
N GLY A 125 -13.86 2.06 2.94
CA GLY A 125 -15.10 1.76 3.67
C GLY A 125 -15.85 0.55 3.09
N PHE A 126 -15.98 0.47 1.77
CA PHE A 126 -16.59 -0.69 1.11
C PHE A 126 -15.76 -1.97 1.28
N LEU A 127 -14.43 -1.88 1.24
CA LEU A 127 -13.53 -3.01 1.48
C LEU A 127 -13.74 -3.58 2.90
N VAL A 128 -13.78 -2.71 3.91
CA VAL A 128 -14.03 -3.12 5.30
C VAL A 128 -15.44 -3.71 5.46
N ALA A 129 -16.46 -3.09 4.89
CA ALA A 129 -17.83 -3.60 4.91
C ALA A 129 -17.93 -5.00 4.27
N GLY A 130 -17.29 -5.20 3.12
CA GLY A 130 -17.20 -6.49 2.45
C GLY A 130 -16.49 -7.55 3.29
N LYS A 131 -15.35 -7.19 3.91
CA LYS A 131 -14.65 -8.09 4.84
C LYS A 131 -15.55 -8.48 6.00
N GLN A 132 -16.28 -7.53 6.57
CA GLN A 132 -17.17 -7.79 7.71
C GLN A 132 -18.37 -8.65 7.34
N ALA A 133 -18.96 -8.45 6.15
CA ALA A 133 -20.01 -9.30 5.62
C ALA A 133 -19.51 -10.74 5.40
N ALA A 134 -18.32 -10.91 4.81
CA ALA A 134 -17.71 -12.23 4.61
C ALA A 134 -17.42 -12.94 5.94
N ASP A 135 -16.89 -12.22 6.94
CA ASP A 135 -16.63 -12.75 8.29
C ASP A 135 -17.94 -13.23 8.95
N ASN A 136 -19.02 -12.45 8.81
CA ASN A 136 -20.34 -12.82 9.33
C ASN A 136 -20.89 -14.09 8.66
N LEU A 137 -20.72 -14.24 7.34
CA LEU A 137 -21.16 -15.45 6.62
C LEU A 137 -20.36 -16.69 7.03
N LEU A 138 -19.06 -16.55 7.24
CA LEU A 138 -18.19 -17.65 7.70
C LEU A 138 -18.52 -18.07 9.14
N LYS A 139 -18.84 -17.10 10.01
CA LYS A 139 -19.26 -17.37 11.38
C LYS A 139 -20.60 -18.09 11.44
N ASN A 140 -21.57 -17.65 10.63
CA ASN A 140 -22.91 -18.26 10.55
C ASN A 140 -22.93 -19.67 9.93
N LYS A 141 -21.84 -20.09 9.27
CA LYS A 141 -21.69 -21.45 8.73
C LYS A 141 -21.00 -22.43 9.71
N LYS A 142 -20.51 -21.91 10.84
CA LYS A 142 -19.78 -22.66 11.86
C LYS A 142 -20.63 -22.96 13.10
N ASP A 143 -21.77 -22.30 13.23
CA ASP A 143 -22.90 -22.65 14.12
C ASP A 143 -23.86 -23.60 13.40
#